data_AF-A0ABD0NMN9-F1
#
_entry.id   AF-A0ABD0NMN9-F1
#
_cell.length_a   1.000
_cell.length_b   1.000
_cell.length_c   1.000
_cell.angle_alpha   90.00
_cell.angle_beta   90.00
_cell.angle_gamma   90.00
#
_symmetry.space_group_name_H-M   'P 1'
#
loop_
_entity.id
_entity.type
_entity.pdbx_description
1 polymer ?
#
loop_
_entity_poly.entity_id
_entity_poly.type
_entity_poly.pdbx_seq_one_letter_code
_entity_poly.pdbx_strand_id
1 'polypeptide(L)'
;PMDLSTIKKNIENGLIRTTAEFQRDIMLMFQNAVMYNSSDHDVFHMAVEMQRDVLEQIQQFLATQLIMQTSESGISAKSLRGRDANRKQDPNDK
;
A
#
# COMPACT_ATOMS: atom_id res chain seq x y z
N PRO A 1 -17.53 16.38 -10.01
CA PRO A 1 -17.44 15.14 -10.82
C PRO A 1 -16.02 14.58 -10.71
N MET A 2 -15.85 13.25 -10.67
CA MET A 2 -14.55 12.58 -10.51
C MET A 2 -14.44 11.45 -11.52
N ASP A 3 -13.28 11.28 -12.15
CA ASP A 3 -13.01 10.28 -13.19
C ASP A 3 -11.52 9.88 -13.18
N LEU A 4 -11.17 8.78 -13.84
CA LEU A 4 -9.80 8.24 -13.86
C LEU A 4 -8.76 9.20 -14.45
N SER A 5 -9.13 10.04 -15.42
CA SER A 5 -8.21 11.00 -16.02
C SER A 5 -7.88 12.11 -15.03
N THR A 6 -8.90 12.59 -14.30
CA THR A 6 -8.74 13.55 -13.20
C THR A 6 -7.89 12.97 -12.07
N ILE A 7 -8.15 11.73 -11.65
CA ILE A 7 -7.37 11.04 -10.60
C ILE A 7 -5.90 10.90 -11.02
N LYS A 8 -5.64 10.44 -12.25
CA LYS A 8 -4.28 10.33 -12.80
C LYS A 8 -3.56 11.67 -12.77
N LYS A 9 -4.20 12.74 -13.24
CA LYS A 9 -3.64 14.09 -13.22
C LYS A 9 -3.37 14.58 -11.79
N ASN A 10 -4.23 14.24 -10.83
CA ASN A 10 -4.03 14.61 -9.43
C ASN A 10 -2.84 13.86 -8.80
N ILE A 11 -2.57 12.63 -9.21
CA ILE A 11 -1.35 11.90 -8.83
C ILE A 11 -0.11 12.58 -9.44
N GLU A 12 -0.13 12.84 -10.76
CA GLU A 12 1.00 13.44 -11.49
C GLU A 12 1.36 14.84 -10.96
N ASN A 13 0.35 15.62 -10.54
CA ASN A 13 0.54 16.93 -9.93
C ASN A 13 0.88 16.88 -8.43
N GLY A 14 0.97 15.68 -7.84
CA GLY A 14 1.27 15.50 -6.43
C GLY A 14 0.18 16.01 -5.49
N LEU A 15 -1.08 16.05 -5.93
CA LEU A 15 -2.25 16.34 -5.10
C LEU A 15 -2.73 15.09 -4.35
N ILE A 16 -2.60 13.91 -4.97
CA ILE A 16 -2.79 12.61 -4.32
C ILE A 16 -1.39 12.07 -4.00
N ARG A 17 -1.07 11.93 -2.71
CA ARG A 17 0.26 11.49 -2.24
C ARG A 17 0.21 10.20 -1.44
N THR A 18 -0.97 9.83 -0.98
CA THR A 18 -1.17 8.65 -0.14
C THR A 18 -2.18 7.70 -0.77
N THR A 19 -2.05 6.40 -0.45
CA THR A 19 -3.02 5.39 -0.87
C THR A 19 -4.43 5.70 -0.36
N ALA A 20 -4.55 6.33 0.81
CA ALA A 20 -5.84 6.74 1.37
C ALA A 20 -6.53 7.84 0.54
N GLU A 21 -5.78 8.82 0.05
CA GLU A 21 -6.30 9.85 -0.86
C GLU A 21 -6.71 9.27 -2.20
N PHE A 22 -5.88 8.37 -2.76
CA PHE A 22 -6.22 7.64 -4.00
C PHE A 22 -7.51 6.84 -3.84
N GLN A 23 -7.63 6.06 -2.77
CA GLN A 23 -8.82 5.27 -2.46
C GLN A 23 -10.06 6.17 -2.35
N ARG A 24 -9.96 7.32 -1.67
CA ARG A 24 -11.07 8.27 -1.52
C ARG A 24 -11.61 8.72 -2.88
N ASP A 25 -10.75 9.16 -3.77
CA ASP A 25 -11.16 9.71 -5.06
C ASP A 25 -11.73 8.63 -5.99
N ILE A 26 -11.16 7.41 -5.96
CA ILE A 26 -11.70 6.25 -6.68
C ILE A 26 -13.09 5.86 -6.15
N MET A 27 -13.29 5.84 -4.83
CA MET A 27 -14.61 5.57 -4.24
C MET A 27 -15.62 6.64 -4.63
N LEU A 28 -15.22 7.91 -4.66
CA LEU A 28 -16.09 9.00 -5.11
C LEU A 28 -16.51 8.84 -6.58
N MET A 29 -15.60 8.40 -7.46
CA MET A 29 -15.92 8.10 -8.85
C MET A 29 -17.01 7.03 -8.97
N PHE A 30 -16.88 5.90 -8.26
CA PHE A 30 -17.89 4.85 -8.26
C PHE A 30 -19.20 5.29 -7.61
N GLN A 31 -19.15 6.02 -6.49
CA GLN A 31 -20.35 6.52 -5.82
C GLN A 31 -21.16 7.44 -6.72
N ASN A 32 -20.49 8.31 -7.48
CA ASN A 32 -21.14 9.14 -8.49
C ASN A 32 -21.78 8.29 -9.58
N ALA A 33 -21.06 7.28 -10.10
CA ALA A 33 -21.61 6.37 -11.11
C ALA A 33 -22.86 5.65 -10.61
N VAL A 34 -22.86 5.15 -9.38
CA VAL A 34 -24.00 4.47 -8.74
C VAL A 34 -25.16 5.44 -8.46
N MET A 35 -24.88 6.69 -8.07
CA MET A 35 -25.91 7.68 -7.76
C MET A 35 -26.64 8.20 -9.01
N TYR A 36 -25.92 8.37 -10.12
CA TYR A 36 -26.48 8.95 -11.34
C TYR A 36 -27.05 7.91 -12.31
N ASN A 37 -26.66 6.64 -12.22
CA ASN A 37 -27.18 5.58 -13.09
C ASN A 37 -28.22 4.74 -12.35
N SER A 38 -29.36 4.48 -13.01
CA SER A 38 -30.40 3.58 -12.49
C SER A 38 -29.84 2.16 -12.33
N SER A 39 -30.39 1.40 -11.39
CA SER A 39 -30.09 -0.02 -11.20
C SER A 39 -30.44 -0.89 -12.41
N ASP A 40 -31.22 -0.38 -13.35
CA ASP A 40 -31.59 -1.10 -14.58
C ASP A 40 -30.54 -0.94 -15.70
N HIS A 41 -29.50 -0.11 -15.47
CA HIS A 41 -28.48 0.17 -16.47
C HIS A 41 -27.22 -0.64 -16.19
N ASP A 42 -26.59 -1.17 -17.25
CA ASP A 42 -25.33 -1.93 -17.13
C ASP A 42 -24.23 -1.14 -16.42
N VAL A 43 -24.19 0.18 -16.59
CA VAL A 43 -23.21 1.07 -15.95
C VAL A 43 -23.30 0.99 -14.42
N PHE A 44 -24.50 0.84 -13.86
CA PHE A 44 -24.66 0.66 -12.42
C PHE A 44 -24.02 -0.64 -11.95
N HIS A 45 -24.33 -1.75 -12.63
CA HIS A 45 -23.79 -3.06 -12.27
C HIS A 45 -22.27 -3.12 -12.41
N MET A 46 -21.74 -2.59 -13.52
CA MET A 46 -20.30 -2.49 -13.74
C MET A 46 -19.61 -1.63 -12.67
N ALA A 47 -20.22 -0.51 -12.26
CA ALA A 47 -19.65 0.34 -11.20
C ALA A 47 -19.57 -0.39 -9.85
N VAL A 48 -20.61 -1.15 -9.48
CA VAL A 48 -20.65 -1.93 -8.24
C VAL A 48 -19.62 -3.07 -8.26
N GLU A 49 -19.50 -3.79 -9.38
CA GLU A 49 -18.53 -4.86 -9.55
C GLU A 49 -17.09 -4.32 -9.47
N MET A 50 -16.77 -3.31 -10.28
CA MET A 50 -15.44 -2.69 -10.28
C MET A 50 -15.08 -2.08 -8.91
N GLN A 51 -16.05 -1.51 -8.19
CA GLN A 51 -15.81 -0.97 -6.85
C GLN A 51 -15.29 -2.08 -5.90
N ARG A 52 -15.87 -3.28 -5.98
CA ARG A 52 -15.47 -4.41 -5.14
C ARG A 52 -14.06 -4.88 -5.49
N ASP A 53 -13.78 -5.05 -6.77
CA ASP A 53 -12.48 -5.54 -7.25
C ASP A 53 -11.34 -4.57 -6.91
N VAL A 54 -11.59 -3.27 -7.05
CA VAL A 54 -10.58 -2.25 -6.71
C VAL A 54 -10.31 -2.20 -5.20
N LEU A 55 -11.34 -2.38 -4.37
CA LEU A 55 -11.14 -2.45 -2.91
C LEU A 55 -10.25 -3.65 -2.53
N GLU A 56 -10.44 -4.80 -3.16
CA GLU A 56 -9.58 -5.96 -2.94
C GLU A 56 -8.13 -5.67 -3.36
N GLN A 57 -7.92 -5.09 -4.54
CA GLN A 57 -6.59 -4.72 -5.02
C GLN A 57 -5.87 -3.73 -4.09
N ILE A 58 -6.60 -2.73 -3.56
CA ILE A 58 -6.03 -1.76 -2.60
C ILE A 58 -5.61 -2.48 -1.31
N GLN A 59 -6.43 -3.41 -0.81
CA GLN A 59 -6.08 -4.18 0.40
C GLN A 59 -4.85 -5.06 0.18
N GLN A 60 -4.76 -5.77 -0.94
CA GLN A 60 -3.60 -6.59 -1.30
C GLN A 60 -2.32 -5.75 -1.42
N PHE A 61 -2.43 -4.57 -2.02
CA PHE A 61 -1.31 -3.63 -2.13
C PHE A 61 -0.83 -3.13 -0.76
N LEU A 62 -1.75 -2.74 0.13
CA LEU A 62 -1.41 -2.30 1.48
C LEU A 62 -0.77 -3.42 2.32
N ALA A 63 -1.29 -4.65 2.23
CA ALA A 63 -0.70 -5.81 2.89
C ALA A 63 0.74 -6.08 2.40
N THR A 64 0.97 -5.95 1.09
CA THR A 64 2.29 -6.11 0.49
C THR A 64 3.27 -5.04 0.99
N GLN A 65 2.85 -3.77 1.04
CA GLN A 65 3.68 -2.69 1.59
C GLN A 65 4.07 -2.94 3.05
N LEU A 66 3.15 -3.45 3.88
CA LEU A 66 3.43 -3.74 5.28
C LEU A 66 4.49 -4.84 5.43
N ILE A 67 4.40 -5.91 4.63
CA ILE A 67 5.38 -7.00 4.63
C ILE A 67 6.77 -6.46 4.27
N MET A 68 6.88 -5.62 3.24
CA MET A 68 8.15 -5.01 2.84
C MET A 68 8.77 -4.18 3.96
N GLN A 69 8.00 -3.33 4.64
CA GLN A 69 8.50 -2.49 5.75
C GLN A 69 9.00 -3.32 6.95
N THR A 70 8.32 -4.42 7.28
CA THR A 70 8.76 -5.32 8.36
C THR A 70 10.05 -6.07 8.03
N SER A 71 10.26 -6.39 6.75
CA SER A 71 11.47 -7.09 6.29
C SER A 71 12.74 -6.24 6.40
N GLU A 72 12.64 -4.93 6.15
CA GLU A 72 13.77 -3.99 6.27
C GLU A 72 14.13 -3.72 7.75
N SER A 73 13.12 -3.67 8.62
CA SER A 73 13.30 -3.45 10.06
C SER A 73 13.93 -4.65 10.79
N GLY A 74 13.76 -5.88 10.28
CA GLY A 74 14.29 -7.11 10.87
C GLY A 74 15.79 -7.33 10.73
N ILE A 75 16.47 -6.58 9.85
CA ILE A 75 17.92 -6.72 9.59
C ILE A 75 18.75 -5.97 10.65
N SER A 76 18.23 -4.88 11.21
CA SER A 76 18.92 -4.06 12.22
C SER A 76 19.11 -4.80 13.57
N ALA A 77 18.15 -5.65 13.97
CA ALA A 77 18.20 -6.34 15.25
C ALA A 77 19.22 -7.51 15.33
N LYS A 78 19.70 -8.03 14.19
CA LYS A 78 20.67 -9.16 14.17
C LYS A 78 22.14 -8.72 14.21
N SER A 79 22.43 -7.42 14.06
CA SER A 79 23.81 -6.91 14.01
C SER A 79 24.49 -6.74 15.38
N LEU A 80 23.77 -6.89 16.49
CA LEU A 80 24.30 -6.62 17.84
C LEU A 80 24.64 -7.87 18.68
N ARG A 81 24.57 -9.09 18.13
CA ARG A 81 24.69 -10.34 18.91
C ARG A 81 25.92 -11.18 18.58
N GLY A 82 27.06 -10.55 18.29
CA GLY A 82 28.28 -11.26 17.91
C GLY A 82 29.56 -10.45 18.11
N ARG A 83 29.82 -9.97 19.33
CA ARG A 83 31.15 -9.46 19.70
C ARG A 83 31.43 -9.71 21.18
N ASP A 84 31.65 -10.97 21.56
CA ASP A 84 32.30 -11.34 22.83
C ASP A 84 32.74 -12.81 22.80
N ALA A 85 33.79 -13.13 22.04
CA ALA A 85 34.47 -14.42 22.15
C ALA A 85 35.86 -14.40 21.48
N ASN A 86 36.78 -13.51 21.87
CA ASN A 86 38.21 -13.82 21.78
C ASN A 86 39.07 -12.86 22.63
N ARG A 87 38.96 -12.94 23.97
CA ARG A 87 39.93 -12.31 24.87
C ARG A 87 41.05 -13.33 25.13
N LYS A 88 42.13 -13.16 24.36
CA LYS A 88 43.50 -13.68 24.51
C LYS A 88 43.77 -14.44 25.82
N GLN A 89 44.13 -15.72 25.70
CA GLN A 89 45.00 -16.40 26.67
C GLN A 89 46.39 -16.48 26.04
N ASP A 90 47.30 -15.63 26.49
CA ASP A 90 48.73 -15.96 26.52
C ASP A 90 49.00 -16.55 27.90
N PRO A 91 49.70 -17.69 27.98
CA PRO A 91 50.78 -17.76 28.94
C PRO A 91 52.04 -18.28 28.27
N ASN A 92 53.02 -17.40 28.19
CA ASN A 92 54.40 -17.74 28.01
C ASN A 92 54.90 -18.28 29.37
N ASP A 93 55.25 -19.56 29.47
CA ASP A 93 56.13 -20.02 30.56
C ASP A 93 56.91 -21.29 30.14
N LYS A 94 58.20 -21.06 29.91
CA LYS A 94 59.37 -21.96 29.78
C LYS A 94 59.64 -22.68 28.46
#